data_AF-A0A2V6QLI2-F1
#
_entry.id   AF-A0A2V6QLI2-F1
#
_cell.length_a   1.000
_cell.length_b   1.000
_cell.length_c   1.000
_cell.angle_alpha   90.00
_cell.angle_beta   90.00
_cell.angle_gamma   90.00
#
_symmetry.space_group_name_H-M   'P 1'
#
loop_
_entity.id
_entity.type
_entity.pdbx_description
1 polymer ?
#
loop_
_entity_poly.entity_id
_entity_poly.type
_entity_poly.pdbx_seq_one_letter_code
_entity_poly.pdbx_strand_id
1 'polypeptide(L)'
;MVDMIIRLTVLAVLGLALANALHAVIVFVRFAHQVARRAPHGGLSFWLPAFGSMRDARIWLGHWRAFFESGDLALIALRLDARLVISRHVHLTVLSHTWAIALSAIASHSLI
;
A
#
# COMPACT_ATOMS: atom_id res chain seq x y z
N MET A 1 -17.16 -1.66 32.23
CA MET A 1 -17.81 -1.10 31.01
C MET A 1 -16.79 -0.41 30.10
N VAL A 2 -15.96 0.50 30.62
CA VAL A 2 -14.92 1.19 29.84
C VAL A 2 -13.90 0.24 29.19
N ASP A 3 -13.40 -0.76 29.93
CA ASP A 3 -12.45 -1.78 29.40
C ASP A 3 -13.02 -2.52 28.17
N MET A 4 -14.29 -2.93 28.24
CA MET A 4 -14.95 -3.63 27.14
C MET A 4 -15.06 -2.74 25.89
N ILE A 5 -15.34 -1.45 26.05
CA ILE A 5 -15.39 -0.49 24.94
C ILE A 5 -14.00 -0.37 24.29
N ILE A 6 -12.93 -0.25 25.09
CA ILE A 6 -11.55 -0.17 24.60
C ILE A 6 -11.17 -1.45 23.83
N ARG A 7 -11.49 -2.63 24.37
CA ARG A 7 -11.21 -3.90 23.67
C ARG A 7 -11.94 -3.99 22.34
N LEU A 8 -13.21 -3.59 22.30
CA LEU A 8 -14.00 -3.61 21.06
C LEU A 8 -13.44 -2.63 20.02
N THR A 9 -13.05 -1.43 20.41
CA THR A 9 -12.44 -0.47 19.49
C THR A 9 -11.08 -0.94 18.99
N VAL A 10 -10.23 -1.51 19.86
CA VAL A 10 -8.94 -2.11 19.44
C VAL A 10 -9.16 -3.25 18.44
N LEU A 11 -10.11 -4.15 18.72
CA LEU A 11 -10.46 -5.25 17.79
C LEU A 11 -10.99 -4.72 16.46
N ALA A 12 -11.82 -3.68 16.48
CA ALA A 12 -12.33 -3.06 15.26
C ALA A 12 -11.21 -2.44 14.41
N VAL A 13 -10.27 -1.72 15.05
CA VAL A 13 -9.09 -1.13 14.37
C VAL A 13 -8.20 -2.22 13.78
N LEU A 14 -7.91 -3.28 14.55
CA LEU A 14 -7.13 -4.44 14.08
C LEU A 14 -7.80 -5.13 12.88
N GLY A 15 -9.10 -5.37 12.97
CA GLY A 15 -9.87 -5.96 11.87
C GLY A 15 -9.83 -5.09 10.61
N LEU A 16 -9.95 -3.77 10.78
CA LEU A 16 -9.90 -2.83 9.66
C LEU A 16 -8.50 -2.75 9.03
N ALA A 17 -7.44 -2.84 9.84
CA ALA A 17 -6.06 -2.92 9.38
C ALA A 17 -5.79 -4.22 8.61
N LEU A 18 -6.25 -5.36 9.13
CA LEU A 18 -6.14 -6.66 8.47
C LEU A 18 -6.87 -6.68 7.12
N ALA A 19 -8.11 -6.17 7.08
CA ALA A 19 -8.87 -6.06 5.83
C ALA A 19 -8.16 -5.18 4.80
N ASN A 20 -7.53 -4.08 5.25
CA ASN A 20 -6.76 -3.22 4.36
C ASN A 20 -5.48 -3.92 3.83
N ALA A 21 -4.80 -4.68 4.69
CA ALA A 21 -3.63 -5.46 4.31
C ALA A 21 -3.98 -6.56 3.29
N LEU A 22 -5.08 -7.29 3.51
CA LEU A 22 -5.59 -8.28 2.56
C LEU A 22 -5.91 -7.64 1.21
N HIS A 23 -6.58 -6.50 1.21
CA HIS A 23 -6.88 -5.78 -0.03
C HIS A 23 -5.60 -5.34 -0.75
N ALA A 24 -4.59 -4.83 -0.01
CA ALA A 24 -3.29 -4.48 -0.57
C ALA A 24 -2.60 -5.68 -1.24
N VAL A 25 -2.62 -6.86 -0.59
CA VAL A 25 -2.06 -8.09 -1.15
C VAL A 25 -2.79 -8.49 -2.44
N ILE A 26 -4.13 -8.44 -2.47
CA ILE A 26 -4.91 -8.76 -3.66
C ILE A 26 -4.55 -7.83 -4.83
N VAL A 27 -4.47 -6.53 -4.57
CA VAL A 27 -4.08 -5.54 -5.58
C VAL A 27 -2.65 -5.81 -6.07
N PHE A 28 -1.72 -6.13 -5.17
CA PHE A 28 -0.34 -6.45 -5.52
C PHE A 28 -0.23 -7.73 -6.37
N VAL A 29 -0.98 -8.79 -6.03
CA VAL A 29 -1.00 -10.04 -6.81
C VAL A 29 -1.57 -9.78 -8.21
N ARG A 30 -2.66 -9.00 -8.32
CA ARG A 30 -3.22 -8.61 -9.62
C ARG A 30 -2.22 -7.79 -10.43
N PHE A 31 -1.49 -6.88 -9.79
CA PHE A 31 -0.41 -6.13 -10.43
C PHE A 31 0.69 -7.05 -10.96
N ALA A 32 1.22 -7.94 -10.12
CA ALA A 32 2.26 -8.88 -10.50
C ALA A 32 1.83 -9.77 -11.67
N HIS A 33 0.59 -10.24 -11.66
CA HIS A 33 0.01 -11.00 -12.76
C HIS A 33 -0.07 -10.21 -14.06
N GLN A 34 -0.46 -8.93 -14.00
CA GLN A 34 -0.51 -8.06 -15.20
C GLN A 34 0.89 -7.79 -15.75
N VAL A 35 1.89 -7.60 -14.89
CA VAL A 35 3.30 -7.47 -15.30
C VAL A 35 3.76 -8.76 -15.99
N ALA A 36 3.51 -9.93 -15.39
CA ALA A 36 3.91 -11.22 -15.93
C ALA A 36 3.26 -11.52 -17.30
N ARG A 37 1.96 -11.22 -17.45
CA ARG A 37 1.24 -11.43 -18.72
C ARG A 37 1.77 -10.56 -19.87
N ARG A 38 2.19 -9.34 -19.57
CA ARG A 38 2.65 -8.38 -20.59
C ARG A 38 4.12 -8.52 -20.96
N ALA A 39 4.91 -9.14 -20.09
CA ALA A 39 6.33 -9.38 -20.32
C ALA A 39 6.68 -10.87 -20.13
N PRO A 40 6.20 -11.78 -21.01
CA PRO A 40 6.41 -13.22 -20.86
C PRO A 40 7.89 -13.63 -20.88
N HIS A 41 8.79 -12.81 -21.45
CA HIS A 41 10.24 -13.07 -21.49
C HIS A 41 11.07 -12.01 -20.74
N GLY A 42 10.40 -10.97 -20.20
CA GLY A 42 11.04 -9.83 -19.51
C GLY A 42 10.46 -9.56 -18.13
N GLY A 43 9.49 -10.36 -17.65
CA GLY A 43 8.83 -10.12 -16.37
C GLY A 43 9.83 -10.09 -15.21
N LEU A 44 10.83 -10.97 -15.22
CA LEU A 44 11.86 -10.99 -14.18
C LEU A 44 12.76 -9.74 -14.20
N SER A 45 13.03 -9.14 -15.37
CA SER A 45 13.88 -7.94 -15.47
C SER A 45 13.19 -6.68 -14.97
N PHE A 46 11.85 -6.67 -14.88
CA PHE A 46 11.11 -5.63 -14.17
C PHE A 46 11.37 -5.67 -12.66
N TRP A 47 11.41 -6.87 -12.07
CA TRP A 47 11.56 -7.06 -10.63
C TRP A 47 13.02 -7.12 -10.17
N LEU A 48 13.90 -7.72 -10.97
CA LEU A 48 15.30 -7.98 -10.68
C LEU A 48 16.17 -7.46 -11.83
N PRO A 49 16.34 -6.14 -11.95
CA PRO A 49 17.19 -5.57 -12.98
C PRO A 49 18.68 -5.82 -12.66
N ALA A 50 19.43 -6.25 -13.68
CA ALA A 50 20.89 -6.25 -13.62
C ALA A 50 21.41 -4.94 -14.22
N PHE A 51 21.86 -4.02 -13.37
CA PHE A 51 22.40 -2.74 -13.82
C PHE A 51 23.91 -2.85 -14.04
N GLY A 52 24.35 -2.77 -15.29
CA GLY A 52 25.77 -2.61 -15.63
C GLY A 52 26.17 -1.14 -15.76
N SER A 53 25.19 -0.25 -15.95
CA SER A 53 25.41 1.18 -16.21
C SER A 53 24.19 2.04 -15.85
N MET A 54 24.41 3.36 -15.77
CA MET A 54 23.32 4.33 -15.60
C MET A 54 22.36 4.37 -16.80
N ARG A 55 22.78 3.88 -17.98
CA ARG A 55 21.92 3.73 -19.15
C ARG A 55 20.87 2.63 -18.90
N ASP A 56 21.25 1.54 -18.25
CA ASP A 56 20.36 0.41 -17.97
C ASP A 56 19.27 0.81 -16.97
N ALA A 57 19.63 1.61 -15.96
CA ALA A 57 18.66 2.19 -15.02
C ALA A 57 17.64 3.09 -15.72
N ARG A 58 18.07 3.93 -16.68
CA ARG A 58 17.16 4.77 -17.46
C ARG A 58 16.23 3.96 -18.37
N ILE A 59 16.74 2.89 -19.00
CA ILE A 59 15.93 2.00 -19.84
C ILE A 59 14.89 1.27 -18.99
N TRP A 60 15.30 0.73 -17.84
CA TRP A 60 14.40 0.07 -16.89
C TRP A 60 13.30 1.01 -16.39
N LEU A 61 13.65 2.25 -16.01
CA LEU A 61 12.67 3.29 -15.66
C LEU A 61 11.72 3.61 -16.83
N GLY A 62 12.25 3.67 -18.05
CA GLY A 62 11.47 3.87 -19.27
C GLY A 62 10.43 2.76 -19.49
N HIS A 63 10.80 1.50 -19.27
CA HIS A 63 9.87 0.38 -19.36
C HIS A 63 8.76 0.46 -18.30
N TRP A 64 9.09 0.82 -17.06
CA TRP A 64 8.08 1.07 -16.02
C TRP A 64 7.15 2.22 -16.40
N ARG A 65 7.69 3.33 -16.89
CA ARG A 65 6.90 4.47 -17.32
C ARG A 65 5.94 4.09 -18.45
N ALA A 66 6.43 3.42 -19.49
CA ALA A 66 5.60 2.94 -20.60
C ALA A 66 4.50 1.96 -20.14
N PHE A 67 4.81 1.09 -19.17
CA PHE A 67 3.81 0.20 -18.57
C PHE A 67 2.70 0.97 -17.86
N PHE A 68 3.06 1.97 -17.04
CA PHE A 68 2.09 2.82 -16.34
C PHE A 68 1.36 3.80 -17.27
N GLU A 69 1.94 4.24 -18.38
CA GLU A 69 1.28 5.12 -19.34
C GLU A 69 0.35 4.35 -20.31
N SER A 70 0.41 3.02 -20.29
CA SER A 70 -0.49 2.17 -21.08
C SER A 70 -1.97 2.46 -20.77
N GLY A 71 -2.76 2.71 -21.81
CA GLY A 71 -4.20 2.96 -21.75
C GLY A 71 -5.08 1.71 -21.53
N ASP A 72 -4.50 0.62 -21.02
CA ASP A 72 -5.27 -0.60 -20.74
C ASP A 72 -6.18 -0.40 -19.53
N LEU A 73 -7.47 -0.68 -19.76
CA LEU A 73 -8.53 -0.63 -18.77
C LEU A 73 -8.20 -1.45 -17.52
N ALA A 74 -7.52 -2.60 -17.66
CA ALA A 74 -7.12 -3.42 -16.52
C ALA A 74 -6.09 -2.72 -15.62
N LEU A 75 -5.12 -1.99 -16.20
CA LEU A 75 -4.14 -1.21 -15.45
C LEU A 75 -4.70 0.08 -14.88
N ILE A 76 -5.69 0.67 -15.55
CA ILE A 76 -6.42 1.84 -15.03
C ILE A 76 -7.22 1.42 -13.79
N ALA A 77 -7.99 0.34 -13.88
CA ALA A 77 -8.75 -0.20 -12.76
C ALA A 77 -7.83 -0.55 -11.58
N LEU A 78 -6.70 -1.21 -11.86
CA LEU A 78 -5.71 -1.55 -10.84
C LEU A 78 -5.10 -0.32 -10.17
N ARG A 79 -4.86 0.77 -10.91
CA ARG A 79 -4.38 2.04 -10.35
C ARG A 79 -5.40 2.70 -9.43
N LEU A 80 -6.69 2.60 -9.77
CA LEU A 80 -7.77 3.08 -8.92
C LEU A 80 -7.86 2.25 -7.63
N ASP A 81 -7.82 0.93 -7.73
CA ASP A 81 -7.82 0.03 -6.57
C ASP A 81 -6.61 0.31 -5.66
N ALA A 82 -5.42 0.47 -6.25
CA ALA A 82 -4.21 0.83 -5.51
C ALA A 82 -4.34 2.19 -4.80
N ARG A 83 -4.90 3.21 -5.47
CA ARG A 83 -5.16 4.52 -4.84
C ARG A 83 -6.10 4.41 -3.66
N LEU A 84 -7.15 3.60 -3.75
CA LEU A 84 -8.08 3.38 -2.64
C LEU A 84 -7.38 2.74 -1.43
N VAL A 85 -6.60 1.69 -1.66
CA VAL A 85 -5.81 1.03 -0.60
C VAL A 85 -4.83 1.98 0.05
N ILE A 86 -4.08 2.75 -0.76
CA ILE A 86 -3.08 3.71 -0.25
C ILE A 86 -3.78 4.84 0.52
N SER A 87 -4.84 5.42 -0.02
CA SER A 87 -5.61 6.49 0.64
C SER A 87 -6.16 6.03 1.98
N ARG A 88 -6.78 4.84 2.02
CA ARG A 88 -7.27 4.24 3.26
C ARG A 88 -6.13 3.96 4.24
N HIS A 89 -5.00 3.45 3.77
CA HIS A 89 -3.84 3.21 4.63
C HIS A 89 -3.32 4.50 5.26
N VAL A 90 -3.10 5.55 4.46
CA VAL A 90 -2.66 6.86 4.94
C VAL A 90 -3.65 7.43 5.95
N HIS A 91 -4.95 7.38 5.65
CA HIS A 91 -5.99 7.86 6.56
C HIS A 91 -5.97 7.12 7.91
N LEU A 92 -5.85 5.79 7.89
CA LEU A 92 -5.75 4.98 9.10
C LEU A 92 -4.49 5.27 9.90
N THR A 93 -3.35 5.46 9.23
CA THR A 93 -2.09 5.83 9.87
C THR A 93 -2.18 7.19 10.54
N VAL A 94 -2.70 8.20 9.84
CA VAL A 94 -2.89 9.55 10.41
C VAL A 94 -3.83 9.49 11.61
N LEU A 95 -4.98 8.83 11.50
CA LEU A 95 -5.91 8.67 12.61
C LEU A 95 -5.25 7.97 13.81
N SER A 96 -4.52 6.88 13.56
CA SER A 96 -3.81 6.14 14.61
C SER A 96 -2.76 7.01 15.29
N HIS A 97 -2.03 7.83 14.54
CA HIS A 97 -1.01 8.73 15.07
C HIS A 97 -1.62 9.85 15.91
N THR A 98 -2.71 10.46 15.44
CA THR A 98 -3.46 11.48 16.18
C THR A 98 -3.99 10.94 17.51
N TRP A 99 -4.54 9.72 17.51
CA TRP A 99 -4.98 9.05 18.74
C TRP A 99 -3.82 8.78 19.71
N ALA A 100 -2.67 8.31 19.21
CA ALA A 100 -1.49 8.08 20.05
C ALA A 100 -1.00 9.37 20.72
N ILE A 101 -0.99 10.49 19.98
CA ILE A 101 -0.64 11.81 20.53
C ILE A 101 -1.64 12.24 21.60
N ALA A 102 -2.95 12.13 21.33
CA ALA A 102 -3.99 12.51 22.28
C ALA A 102 -3.90 11.72 23.59
N LEU A 103 -3.71 10.39 23.50
CA LEU A 103 -3.53 9.53 24.68
C LEU A 103 -2.26 9.89 25.45
N SER A 104 -1.16 10.19 24.74
CA SER A 104 0.10 10.60 25.37
C SER A 104 -0.04 11.93 26.11
N ALA A 105 -0.75 12.90 25.53
CA ALA A 105 -1.02 14.20 26.14
C ALA A 105 -1.88 14.05 27.42
N ILE A 106 -2.95 13.25 27.36
CA ILE A 106 -3.81 12.99 28.54
C ILE A 106 -3.01 12.30 29.64
N ALA A 107 -2.23 11.27 29.31
CA ALA A 107 -1.38 10.56 30.27
C ALA A 107 -0.37 11.48 30.96
N SER A 108 0.23 12.41 30.20
CA SER A 108 1.19 13.39 30.73
C SER A 108 0.56 14.37 31.73
N HIS A 109 -0.73 14.71 31.57
CA HIS A 109 -1.45 15.56 32.51
C HIS A 109 -1.98 14.83 33.75
N SER A 110 -2.15 13.51 33.69
CA SER A 110 -2.58 12.70 34.84
C SER A 110 -1.45 12.30 35.81
N LEU A 111 -0.19 12.62 35.48
CA LEU A 111 1.01 12.35 36.29
C LEU A 111 1.50 13.57 37.09
N ILE A 112 0.71 14.65 37.13
CA ILE A 112 0.89 15.86 37.96
C ILE A 112 -0.30 15.94 38.91
#